data_AF-A0A369JYD6-F1
#
_entry.id   AF-A0A369JYD6-F1
#
_cell.length_a   1.000
_cell.length_b   1.000
_cell.length_c   1.000
_cell.angle_alpha   90.00
_cell.angle_beta   90.00
_cell.angle_gamma   90.00
#
_symmetry.space_group_name_H-M   'P 1'
#
loop_
_entity.id
_entity.type
_entity.pdbx_description
1 polymer ?
#
loop_
_entity_poly.entity_id
_entity_poly.type
_entity_poly.pdbx_seq_one_letter_code
_entity_poly.pdbx_strand_id
1 'polypeptide(L)'
;MRSNAYFLFVTTLFGIALASSGDRSFEFGNCVELCTTKHCQGPSVSLPLALRLTRWTCEDDCKYSCMHEITDRDVERGIRIQQYYGKWPFWRLAGVQEPASVAFSLLNLWSHVHGAREIQKRIPNAHPMKRFYLIGCVASINAWIWSSVFHTRDLPTTEKLDYFSAALTILYALYCTVVRLFHLYPKTYRSRVTLSSVSSTPHNASRVYTSWSLLCIIVYIVHVSYLTLLPRFDYTYNMAFNLIIGFSHNALWLIYALPTSVVRRFPTQPKSYRPSFVGKAGVFVVLMTAATTLELFDFPPWGRIIDAHSLWHLSTAPIAMLWYTFLIEDALDGSWREQRL
;
A
#
# COMPACT_ATOMS: atom_id res chain seq x y z
N MET A 1 19.62 39.11 -16.81
CA MET A 1 18.65 38.52 -15.85
C MET A 1 19.07 37.09 -15.60
N ARG A 2 19.46 36.78 -14.36
CA ARG A 2 20.04 35.49 -13.95
C ARG A 2 18.95 34.41 -13.96
N SER A 3 19.20 33.33 -14.70
CA SER A 3 18.35 32.13 -14.71
C SER A 3 18.80 31.22 -13.56
N ASN A 4 17.95 31.07 -12.54
CA ASN A 4 18.19 30.13 -11.45
C ASN A 4 17.63 28.76 -11.85
N ALA A 5 18.51 27.86 -12.28
CA ALA A 5 18.22 26.44 -12.41
C ALA A 5 18.29 25.80 -11.02
N TYR A 6 17.14 25.41 -10.47
CA TYR A 6 17.09 24.58 -9.28
C TYR A 6 17.39 23.12 -9.68
N PHE A 7 18.64 22.71 -9.51
CA PHE A 7 19.00 21.30 -9.55
C PHE A 7 18.50 20.62 -8.27
N LEU A 8 17.53 19.71 -8.42
CA LEU A 8 17.13 18.79 -7.36
C LEU A 8 18.27 17.77 -7.18
N PHE A 9 19.07 17.95 -6.14
CA PHE A 9 20.10 16.99 -5.76
C PHE A 9 19.42 15.88 -4.94
N VAL A 10 19.18 14.73 -5.57
CA VAL A 10 18.78 13.51 -4.84
C VAL A 10 20.06 12.90 -4.27
N THR A 11 20.32 13.15 -3.00
CA THR A 11 21.38 12.46 -2.26
C THR A 11 20.96 11.03 -2.00
N THR A 12 21.50 10.07 -2.76
CA THR A 12 21.38 8.64 -2.44
C THR A 12 22.41 8.27 -1.38
N LEU A 13 21.94 8.11 -0.14
CA LEU A 13 22.72 7.43 0.90
C LEU A 13 22.74 5.93 0.56
N PHE A 14 23.89 5.43 0.12
CA PHE A 14 24.10 3.99 -0.05
C PHE A 14 24.20 3.34 1.34
N GLY A 15 23.08 2.80 1.83
CA GLY A 15 23.10 1.92 2.99
C GLY A 15 23.73 0.59 2.64
N ILE A 16 24.65 0.09 3.47
CA ILE A 16 25.13 -1.29 3.35
C ILE A 16 23.98 -2.20 3.81
N ALA A 17 23.31 -2.86 2.87
CA ALA A 17 22.27 -3.83 3.18
C ALA A 17 22.91 -5.09 3.79
N LEU A 18 22.78 -5.26 5.10
CA LEU A 18 23.20 -6.47 5.79
C LEU A 18 22.12 -7.55 5.63
N ALA A 19 22.53 -8.77 5.29
CA ALA A 19 21.63 -9.94 5.33
C ALA A 19 21.08 -10.15 6.75
N SER A 20 19.98 -10.88 6.92
CA SER A 20 19.38 -11.13 8.24
C SER A 20 20.38 -11.78 9.20
N SER A 21 20.20 -11.61 10.51
CA SER A 21 21.08 -12.26 11.50
C SER A 21 21.08 -13.78 11.39
N GLY A 22 19.94 -14.41 11.07
CA GLY A 22 19.83 -15.84 10.80
C GLY A 22 20.63 -16.26 9.57
N ASP A 23 20.60 -15.48 8.49
CA ASP A 23 21.34 -15.77 7.25
C ASP A 23 22.87 -15.72 7.44
N ARG A 24 23.32 -14.90 8.38
CA ARG A 24 24.75 -14.78 8.74
C ARG A 24 25.20 -15.85 9.74
N SER A 25 24.27 -16.66 10.26
CA SER A 25 24.60 -17.73 11.19
C SER A 25 25.32 -18.88 10.48
N PHE A 26 26.53 -19.21 10.93
CA PHE A 26 27.28 -20.37 10.45
C PHE A 26 26.46 -21.66 10.58
N GLU A 27 25.71 -21.78 11.67
CA GLU A 27 24.87 -22.94 11.93
C GLU A 27 23.78 -23.10 10.87
N PHE A 28 23.08 -22.02 10.55
CA PHE A 28 22.02 -22.04 9.55
C PHE A 28 22.58 -22.40 8.17
N GLY A 29 23.69 -21.75 7.77
CA GLY A 29 24.36 -22.04 6.50
C GLY A 29 24.77 -23.51 6.38
N ASN A 30 25.42 -24.05 7.42
CA ASN A 30 25.86 -25.45 7.43
C ASN A 30 24.69 -26.43 7.40
N CYS A 31 23.60 -26.16 8.14
CA CYS A 31 22.39 -26.98 8.08
C CYS A 31 21.81 -27.04 6.67
N VAL A 32 21.67 -25.88 6.00
CA VAL A 32 21.12 -25.80 4.65
C VAL A 32 22.01 -26.53 3.64
N GLU A 33 23.33 -26.37 3.73
CA GLU A 33 24.30 -27.06 2.87
C GLU A 33 24.23 -28.59 3.03
N LEU A 34 24.21 -29.07 4.27
CA LEU A 34 24.08 -30.50 4.59
C LEU A 34 22.75 -31.07 4.09
N CYS A 35 21.64 -30.37 4.37
CA CYS A 35 20.32 -30.79 3.92
C CYS A 35 20.25 -30.87 2.39
N THR A 36 20.73 -29.83 1.70
CA THR A 36 20.68 -29.75 0.24
C THR A 36 21.52 -30.85 -0.40
N THR A 37 22.73 -31.08 0.11
CA THR A 37 23.62 -32.14 -0.40
C THR A 37 23.02 -33.53 -0.21
N LYS A 38 22.39 -33.78 0.94
CA LYS A 38 21.84 -35.10 1.29
C LYS A 38 20.50 -35.39 0.62
N HIS A 39 19.63 -34.38 0.47
CA HIS A 39 18.23 -34.57 0.09
C HIS A 39 17.87 -34.04 -1.30
N CYS A 40 18.66 -33.13 -1.88
CA CYS A 40 18.33 -32.52 -3.18
C CYS A 40 19.09 -33.12 -4.37
N GLN A 41 19.99 -34.09 -4.15
CA GLN A 41 20.69 -34.79 -5.22
C GLN A 41 19.95 -36.09 -5.61
N GLY A 42 19.11 -36.04 -6.66
CA GLY A 42 18.52 -37.25 -7.25
C GLY A 42 17.24 -37.02 -8.06
N PRO A 43 16.88 -37.94 -8.98
CA PRO A 43 15.67 -37.84 -9.81
C PRO A 43 14.35 -38.08 -9.04
N SER A 44 14.40 -38.54 -7.78
CA SER A 44 13.25 -38.91 -6.96
C SER A 44 12.84 -37.85 -5.92
N VAL A 45 13.38 -36.63 -5.99
CA VAL A 45 13.01 -35.54 -5.07
C VAL A 45 11.65 -34.97 -5.46
N SER A 46 10.57 -35.62 -5.02
CA SER A 46 9.21 -35.13 -5.25
C SER A 46 8.67 -34.50 -3.96
N LEU A 47 8.62 -33.18 -3.91
CA LEU A 47 7.92 -32.47 -2.84
C LEU A 47 6.40 -32.77 -2.90
N PRO A 48 5.69 -32.68 -1.76
CA PRO A 48 4.24 -32.74 -1.72
C PRO A 48 3.60 -31.81 -2.76
N LEU A 49 2.45 -32.22 -3.33
CA LEU A 49 1.78 -31.48 -4.41
C LEU A 49 1.56 -30.01 -4.07
N ALA A 50 1.14 -29.71 -2.83
CA ALA A 50 0.91 -28.35 -2.36
C ALA A 50 2.16 -27.46 -2.48
N LEU A 51 3.34 -27.99 -2.12
CA LEU A 51 4.63 -27.28 -2.24
C LEU A 51 5.03 -27.09 -3.70
N ARG A 52 4.77 -28.09 -4.57
CA ARG A 52 5.03 -27.97 -6.01
C ARG A 52 4.12 -26.92 -6.68
N LEU A 53 2.84 -26.89 -6.32
CA LEU A 53 1.88 -25.91 -6.84
C LEU A 53 2.25 -24.48 -6.44
N THR A 54 2.78 -24.30 -5.23
CA THR A 54 3.28 -23.01 -4.70
C THR A 54 4.75 -22.75 -5.04
N ARG A 55 5.36 -23.57 -5.92
CA ARG A 55 6.73 -23.39 -6.43
C ARG A 55 7.83 -23.37 -5.36
N TRP A 56 7.70 -24.21 -4.35
CA TRP A 56 8.84 -24.52 -3.47
C TRP A 56 9.80 -25.45 -4.19
N THR A 57 11.09 -25.15 -4.06
CA THR A 57 12.19 -26.02 -4.48
C THR A 57 12.65 -26.88 -3.29
N CYS A 58 13.45 -27.91 -3.57
CA CYS A 58 14.06 -28.70 -2.50
C CYS A 58 14.96 -27.85 -1.59
N GLU A 59 15.69 -26.89 -2.17
CA GLU A 59 16.51 -25.95 -1.41
C GLU A 59 15.66 -25.05 -0.50
N ASP A 60 14.50 -24.58 -0.96
CA ASP A 60 13.57 -23.81 -0.13
C ASP A 60 13.04 -24.65 1.04
N ASP A 61 12.78 -25.94 0.82
CA ASP A 61 12.31 -26.86 1.86
C ASP A 61 13.40 -27.14 2.92
N CYS A 62 14.66 -27.25 2.49
CA CYS A 62 15.80 -27.32 3.38
C CYS A 62 15.98 -26.04 4.21
N LYS A 63 15.90 -24.86 3.58
CA LYS A 63 15.93 -23.56 4.28
C LYS A 63 14.82 -23.47 5.32
N TYR A 64 13.60 -23.85 4.95
CA TYR A 64 12.46 -23.89 5.86
C TYR A 64 12.71 -24.80 7.06
N SER A 65 13.17 -26.03 6.82
CA SER A 65 13.37 -27.03 7.88
C SER A 65 14.47 -26.59 8.86
N CYS A 66 15.63 -26.16 8.34
CA CYS A 66 16.74 -25.66 9.15
C CYS A 66 16.37 -24.42 9.97
N MET A 67 15.63 -23.49 9.36
CA MET A 67 15.13 -22.30 10.06
C MET A 67 14.26 -22.69 11.26
N HIS A 68 13.31 -23.60 11.08
CA HIS A 68 12.41 -24.02 12.16
C HIS A 68 13.12 -24.82 13.24
N GLU A 69 14.01 -25.75 12.87
CA GLU A 69 14.79 -26.54 13.84
C GLU A 69 15.65 -25.65 14.76
N ILE A 70 16.37 -24.68 14.17
CA ILE A 70 17.17 -23.71 14.94
C ILE A 70 16.26 -22.84 15.81
N THR A 71 15.14 -22.37 15.27
CA THR A 71 14.20 -21.53 16.02
C THR A 71 13.57 -22.29 17.19
N ASP A 72 13.19 -23.55 17.01
CA ASP A 72 12.60 -24.39 18.07
C ASP A 72 13.57 -24.51 19.25
N ARG A 73 14.82 -24.85 18.95
CA ARG A 73 15.88 -24.93 19.95
C ARG A 73 16.16 -23.57 20.63
N ASP A 74 16.18 -22.48 19.87
CA ASP A 74 16.43 -21.14 20.43
C ASP A 74 15.30 -20.74 21.39
N VAL A 75 14.04 -21.03 21.04
CA VAL A 75 12.87 -20.81 21.91
C VAL A 75 12.97 -21.63 23.20
N GLU A 76 13.33 -22.91 23.12
CA GLU A 76 13.53 -23.78 24.30
C GLU A 76 14.62 -23.24 25.25
N ARG A 77 15.64 -22.57 24.69
CA ARG A 77 16.75 -22.00 25.45
C ARG A 77 16.53 -20.56 25.90
N GLY A 78 15.36 -19.97 25.60
CA GLY A 78 15.08 -18.56 25.88
C GLY A 78 15.93 -17.57 25.07
N ILE A 79 16.49 -18.01 23.94
CA ILE A 79 17.26 -17.18 23.01
C ILE A 79 16.28 -16.43 22.10
N ARG A 80 16.60 -15.16 21.80
CA ARG A 80 15.78 -14.34 20.90
C ARG A 80 15.74 -14.95 19.49
N ILE A 81 14.52 -15.10 18.96
CA ILE A 81 14.25 -15.54 17.59
C ILE A 81 14.97 -14.63 16.58
N GLN A 82 15.54 -15.23 15.54
CA GLN A 82 16.23 -14.53 14.46
C GLN A 82 15.33 -14.42 13.22
N GLN A 83 15.58 -13.41 12.39
CA GLN A 83 15.03 -13.33 11.05
C GLN A 83 15.94 -14.07 10.06
N TYR A 84 15.32 -14.67 9.04
CA TYR A 84 15.97 -15.39 7.94
C TYR A 84 15.41 -14.85 6.63
N TYR A 85 16.27 -14.51 5.69
CA TYR A 85 15.93 -13.90 4.40
C TYR A 85 14.93 -12.72 4.51
N GLY A 86 15.12 -11.86 5.50
CA GLY A 86 14.28 -10.69 5.76
C GLY A 86 12.94 -10.99 6.44
N LYS A 87 12.71 -12.23 6.90
CA LYS A 87 11.42 -12.67 7.42
C LYS A 87 11.54 -13.42 8.73
N TRP A 88 10.45 -13.42 9.49
CA TRP A 88 10.31 -14.25 10.68
C TRP A 88 10.01 -15.71 10.32
N PRO A 89 10.28 -16.67 11.23
CA PRO A 89 10.00 -18.08 10.99
C PRO A 89 8.50 -18.40 11.11
N PHE A 90 7.79 -18.37 9.97
CA PHE A 90 6.36 -18.71 9.88
C PHE A 90 6.13 -20.21 9.64
N TRP A 91 5.09 -20.76 10.26
CA TRP A 91 4.56 -22.06 9.86
C TRP A 91 3.79 -21.93 8.55
N ARG A 92 4.24 -22.69 7.55
CA ARG A 92 3.57 -22.75 6.25
C ARG A 92 2.30 -23.59 6.33
N LEU A 93 1.28 -23.21 5.56
CA LEU A 93 0.03 -23.99 5.43
C LEU A 93 -0.20 -24.36 3.97
N ALA A 94 -0.17 -25.66 3.64
CA ALA A 94 -0.35 -26.13 2.26
C ALA A 94 0.54 -25.39 1.22
N GLY A 95 1.76 -25.03 1.61
CA GLY A 95 2.71 -24.29 0.77
C GLY A 95 2.54 -22.77 0.78
N VAL A 96 1.50 -22.23 1.43
CA VAL A 96 1.40 -20.80 1.72
C VAL A 96 2.44 -20.43 2.78
N GLN A 97 3.35 -19.51 2.43
CA GLN A 97 4.44 -19.08 3.29
C GLN A 97 3.96 -18.30 4.52
N GLU A 98 3.02 -17.36 4.36
CA GLU A 98 2.49 -16.50 5.43
C GLU A 98 0.95 -16.55 5.46
N PRO A 99 0.34 -17.58 6.10
CA PRO A 99 -1.10 -17.82 6.01
C PRO A 99 -1.98 -16.68 6.52
N ALA A 100 -1.57 -16.00 7.60
CA ALA A 100 -2.31 -14.86 8.14
C ALA A 100 -2.28 -13.65 7.19
N SER A 101 -1.09 -13.29 6.69
CA SER A 101 -0.93 -12.20 5.72
C SER A 101 -1.79 -12.44 4.47
N VAL A 102 -1.82 -13.67 3.93
CA VAL A 102 -2.69 -14.04 2.80
C VAL A 102 -4.17 -13.87 3.15
N ALA A 103 -4.62 -14.42 4.28
CA ALA A 103 -6.02 -14.32 4.69
C ALA A 103 -6.48 -12.86 4.86
N PHE A 104 -5.64 -12.02 5.47
CA PHE A 104 -5.96 -10.61 5.70
C PHE A 104 -5.79 -9.75 4.43
N SER A 105 -4.90 -10.10 3.50
CA SER A 105 -4.87 -9.53 2.14
C SER A 105 -6.18 -9.81 1.39
N LEU A 106 -6.71 -11.04 1.47
CA LEU A 106 -7.99 -11.40 0.86
C LEU A 106 -9.17 -10.67 1.51
N LEU A 107 -9.11 -10.40 2.81
CA LEU A 107 -10.10 -9.58 3.50
C LEU A 107 -10.07 -8.11 3.03
N ASN A 108 -8.88 -7.56 2.80
CA ASN A 108 -8.74 -6.24 2.18
C ASN A 108 -9.27 -6.23 0.75
N LEU A 109 -8.90 -7.23 -0.05
CA LEU A 109 -9.42 -7.41 -1.41
C LEU A 109 -10.96 -7.36 -1.42
N TRP A 110 -11.59 -8.13 -0.53
CA TRP A 110 -13.05 -8.10 -0.36
C TRP A 110 -13.56 -6.71 0.01
N SER A 111 -12.91 -6.01 0.93
CA SER A 111 -13.30 -4.66 1.37
C SER A 111 -13.28 -3.66 0.21
N HIS A 112 -12.27 -3.72 -0.66
CA HIS A 112 -12.17 -2.88 -1.85
C HIS A 112 -13.16 -3.27 -2.96
N VAL A 113 -13.45 -4.56 -3.16
CA VAL A 113 -14.51 -5.02 -4.08
C VAL A 113 -15.88 -4.54 -3.60
N HIS A 114 -16.15 -4.66 -2.29
CA HIS A 114 -17.38 -4.18 -1.68
C HIS A 114 -17.51 -2.66 -1.84
N GLY A 115 -16.46 -1.90 -1.50
CA GLY A 115 -16.41 -0.45 -1.69
C GLY A 115 -16.64 -0.01 -3.13
N ALA A 116 -16.05 -0.71 -4.11
CA ALA A 116 -16.26 -0.44 -5.53
C ALA A 116 -17.73 -0.60 -5.94
N ARG A 117 -18.40 -1.66 -5.46
CA ARG A 117 -19.83 -1.91 -5.70
C ARG A 117 -20.70 -0.81 -5.08
N GLU A 118 -20.40 -0.40 -3.85
CA GLU A 118 -21.14 0.66 -3.16
C GLU A 118 -20.96 2.03 -3.84
N ILE A 119 -19.73 2.39 -4.25
CA ILE A 119 -19.46 3.58 -5.06
C ILE A 119 -20.26 3.53 -6.37
N GLN A 120 -20.21 2.40 -7.06
CA GLN A 120 -20.88 2.24 -8.35
C GLN A 120 -22.39 2.42 -8.22
N LYS A 121 -22.98 1.87 -7.17
CA LYS A 121 -24.42 1.90 -6.88
C LYS A 121 -24.91 3.25 -6.40
N ARG A 122 -24.18 3.89 -5.47
CA ARG A 122 -24.67 5.05 -4.72
C ARG A 122 -24.25 6.40 -5.29
N ILE A 123 -23.06 6.51 -5.88
CA ILE A 123 -22.56 7.80 -6.39
C ILE A 123 -23.11 8.00 -7.82
N PRO A 124 -23.74 9.15 -8.14
CA PRO A 124 -24.24 9.42 -9.49
C PRO A 124 -23.12 9.43 -10.54
N ASN A 125 -23.40 8.94 -11.76
CA ASN A 125 -22.43 8.93 -12.86
C ASN A 125 -21.94 10.34 -13.26
N ALA A 126 -22.73 11.36 -12.98
CA ALA A 126 -22.36 12.76 -13.22
C ALA A 126 -21.36 13.32 -12.19
N HIS A 127 -21.15 12.65 -11.05
CA HIS A 127 -20.30 13.15 -9.98
C HIS A 127 -18.82 13.17 -10.42
N PRO A 128 -18.10 14.31 -10.28
CA PRO A 128 -16.74 14.46 -10.81
C PRO A 128 -15.74 13.45 -10.24
N MET A 129 -15.92 13.02 -8.99
CA MET A 129 -15.01 12.08 -8.32
C MET A 129 -15.31 10.60 -8.57
N LYS A 130 -16.47 10.23 -9.12
CA LYS A 130 -16.86 8.80 -9.19
C LYS A 130 -15.82 7.97 -9.92
N ARG A 131 -15.37 8.45 -11.08
CA ARG A 131 -14.35 7.76 -11.90
C ARG A 131 -13.03 7.62 -11.16
N PHE A 132 -12.60 8.66 -10.43
CA PHE A 132 -11.37 8.62 -9.64
C PHE A 132 -11.46 7.55 -8.56
N TYR A 133 -12.57 7.50 -7.82
CA TYR A 133 -12.76 6.48 -6.78
C TYR A 133 -12.78 5.05 -7.34
N LEU A 134 -13.45 4.82 -8.48
CA LEU A 134 -13.48 3.50 -9.12
C LEU A 134 -12.09 3.05 -9.61
N ILE A 135 -11.29 3.94 -10.20
CA ILE A 135 -9.90 3.63 -10.58
C ILE A 135 -9.08 3.30 -9.33
N GLY A 136 -9.25 4.06 -8.24
CA GLY A 136 -8.60 3.77 -6.96
C GLY A 136 -8.98 2.41 -6.39
N CYS A 137 -10.24 1.99 -6.56
CA CYS A 137 -10.67 0.64 -6.20
C CYS A 137 -9.94 -0.43 -7.04
N VAL A 138 -9.84 -0.23 -8.36
CA VAL A 138 -9.13 -1.18 -9.25
C VAL A 138 -7.65 -1.28 -8.86
N ALA A 139 -6.99 -0.15 -8.59
CA ALA A 139 -5.60 -0.14 -8.13
C ALA A 139 -5.44 -0.90 -6.81
N SER A 140 -6.33 -0.66 -5.84
CA SER A 140 -6.32 -1.34 -4.54
C SER A 140 -6.59 -2.84 -4.66
N ILE A 141 -7.57 -3.24 -5.48
CA ILE A 141 -7.87 -4.66 -5.77
C ILE A 141 -6.63 -5.35 -6.35
N ASN A 142 -5.96 -4.71 -7.32
CA ASN A 142 -4.72 -5.23 -7.89
C ASN A 142 -3.60 -5.36 -6.83
N ALA A 143 -3.44 -4.35 -5.95
CA ALA A 143 -2.47 -4.42 -4.86
C ALA A 143 -2.71 -5.61 -3.93
N TRP A 144 -3.94 -5.81 -3.46
CA TRP A 144 -4.23 -6.91 -2.54
C TRP A 144 -4.20 -8.30 -3.20
N ILE A 145 -4.43 -8.39 -4.52
CA ILE A 145 -4.14 -9.62 -5.28
C ILE A 145 -2.65 -9.92 -5.23
N TRP A 146 -1.80 -8.95 -5.58
CA TRP A 146 -0.35 -9.17 -5.60
C TRP A 146 0.23 -9.40 -4.21
N SER A 147 -0.31 -8.74 -3.19
CA SER A 147 0.03 -9.00 -1.80
C SER A 147 -0.33 -10.43 -1.39
N SER A 148 -1.53 -10.91 -1.72
CA SER A 148 -1.92 -12.32 -1.48
C SER A 148 -0.99 -13.31 -2.19
N VAL A 149 -0.57 -13.00 -3.42
CA VAL A 149 0.35 -13.85 -4.21
C VAL A 149 1.76 -13.85 -3.61
N PHE A 150 2.27 -12.68 -3.20
CA PHE A 150 3.58 -12.52 -2.58
C PHE A 150 3.67 -13.25 -1.23
N HIS A 151 2.69 -13.07 -0.35
CA HIS A 151 2.65 -13.77 0.94
C HIS A 151 2.36 -15.28 0.80
N THR A 152 1.80 -15.71 -0.33
CA THR A 152 1.72 -17.14 -0.67
C THR A 152 3.10 -17.69 -1.00
N ARG A 153 3.82 -17.02 -1.90
CA ARG A 153 5.18 -17.39 -2.27
C ARG A 153 6.01 -16.16 -2.61
N ASP A 154 7.03 -15.96 -1.80
CA ASP A 154 8.02 -14.92 -2.00
C ASP A 154 9.01 -15.31 -3.09
N LEU A 155 8.96 -14.59 -4.21
CA LEU A 155 9.86 -14.67 -5.35
C LEU A 155 10.20 -13.24 -5.79
N PRO A 156 11.35 -13.00 -6.45
CA PRO A 156 11.73 -11.67 -6.91
C PRO A 156 10.68 -10.97 -7.80
N THR A 157 9.86 -11.75 -8.52
CA THR A 157 8.76 -11.22 -9.34
C THR A 157 7.52 -10.88 -8.52
N THR A 158 7.15 -11.73 -7.55
CA THR A 158 5.96 -11.48 -6.71
C THR A 158 6.24 -10.34 -5.73
N GLU A 159 7.46 -10.25 -5.20
CA GLU A 159 7.96 -9.13 -4.38
C GLU A 159 7.80 -7.79 -5.12
N LYS A 160 8.34 -7.70 -6.34
CA LYS A 160 8.25 -6.48 -7.16
C LYS A 160 6.80 -6.10 -7.45
N LEU A 161 5.96 -7.07 -7.82
CA LEU A 161 4.58 -6.80 -8.22
C LEU A 161 3.71 -6.38 -7.03
N ASP A 162 3.96 -6.91 -5.83
CA ASP A 162 3.32 -6.44 -4.60
C ASP A 162 3.70 -4.99 -4.31
N TYR A 163 4.99 -4.69 -4.16
CA TYR A 163 5.45 -3.36 -3.80
C TYR A 163 5.13 -2.29 -4.85
N PHE A 164 5.20 -2.61 -6.15
CA PHE A 164 4.80 -1.68 -7.21
C PHE A 164 3.30 -1.39 -7.16
N SER A 165 2.48 -2.40 -6.89
CA SER A 165 1.04 -2.23 -6.78
C SER A 165 0.63 -1.44 -5.54
N ALA A 166 1.31 -1.66 -4.41
CA ALA A 166 1.15 -0.85 -3.19
C ALA A 166 1.53 0.62 -3.44
N ALA A 167 2.70 0.85 -4.05
CA ALA A 167 3.17 2.19 -4.40
C ALA A 167 2.22 2.93 -5.35
N LEU A 168 1.70 2.24 -6.36
CA LEU A 168 0.70 2.79 -7.27
C LEU A 168 -0.56 3.21 -6.50
N THR A 169 -1.04 2.37 -5.59
CA THR A 169 -2.27 2.61 -4.82
C THR A 169 -2.11 3.82 -3.90
N ILE A 170 -1.00 3.92 -3.17
CA ILE A 170 -0.72 5.02 -2.25
C ILE A 170 -0.52 6.34 -3.01
N LEU A 171 0.25 6.33 -4.11
CA LEU A 171 0.42 7.49 -4.97
C LEU A 171 -0.90 7.93 -5.62
N TYR A 172 -1.71 6.98 -6.07
CA TYR A 172 -3.02 7.27 -6.64
C TYR A 172 -3.98 7.87 -5.60
N ALA A 173 -3.94 7.40 -4.35
CA ALA A 173 -4.71 7.99 -3.25
C ALA A 173 -4.32 9.45 -3.01
N LEU A 174 -3.02 9.78 -2.98
CA LEU A 174 -2.55 11.17 -2.91
C LEU A 174 -3.02 11.99 -4.13
N TYR A 175 -2.88 11.41 -5.33
CA TYR A 175 -3.36 12.03 -6.56
C TYR A 175 -4.85 12.42 -6.49
N CYS A 176 -5.71 11.48 -6.09
CA CYS A 176 -7.14 11.72 -5.90
C CYS A 176 -7.43 12.76 -4.82
N THR A 177 -6.67 12.75 -3.73
CA THR A 177 -6.81 13.70 -2.62
C THR A 177 -6.55 15.12 -3.08
N VAL A 178 -5.44 15.34 -3.80
CA VAL A 178 -5.12 16.66 -4.37
C VAL A 178 -6.20 17.11 -5.37
N VAL A 179 -6.63 16.21 -6.26
CA VAL A 179 -7.72 16.52 -7.20
C VAL A 179 -9.01 16.92 -6.48
N ARG A 180 -9.37 16.18 -5.42
CA ARG A 180 -10.59 16.38 -4.62
C ARG A 180 -10.56 17.68 -3.81
N LEU A 181 -9.49 17.94 -3.07
CA LEU A 181 -9.40 19.05 -2.12
C LEU A 181 -9.18 20.40 -2.81
N PHE A 182 -8.51 20.40 -3.96
CA PHE A 182 -8.26 21.62 -4.74
C PHE A 182 -9.21 21.77 -5.95
N HIS A 183 -10.22 20.91 -6.05
CA HIS A 183 -11.26 20.95 -7.08
C HIS A 183 -10.73 20.92 -8.52
N LEU A 184 -9.67 20.13 -8.77
CA LEU A 184 -8.96 20.07 -10.05
C LEU A 184 -9.62 19.11 -11.04
N TYR A 185 -10.89 19.34 -11.40
CA TYR A 185 -11.63 18.41 -12.28
C TYR A 185 -11.37 18.65 -13.77
N PRO A 186 -11.47 17.63 -14.64
CA PRO A 186 -11.46 17.82 -16.10
C PRO A 186 -12.63 18.69 -16.57
N LYS A 187 -12.45 19.41 -17.69
CA LYS A 187 -13.46 20.36 -18.25
C LYS A 187 -14.85 19.73 -18.41
N THR A 188 -14.92 18.46 -18.83
CA THR A 188 -16.18 17.71 -19.04
C THR A 188 -17.06 17.62 -17.79
N TYR A 189 -16.46 17.59 -16.60
CA TYR A 189 -17.20 17.48 -15.33
C TYR A 189 -17.43 18.84 -14.65
N ARG A 190 -16.65 19.87 -14.99
CA ARG A 190 -16.81 21.23 -14.41
C ARG A 190 -18.06 21.94 -14.90
N SER A 191 -18.47 21.71 -16.15
CA SER A 191 -19.66 22.35 -16.74
C SER A 191 -20.98 22.06 -16.00
N ARG A 192 -21.01 21.07 -15.10
CA ARG A 192 -22.22 20.64 -14.36
C ARG A 192 -22.19 20.92 -12.85
N VAL A 193 -21.18 21.62 -12.33
CA VAL A 193 -21.05 21.90 -10.88
C VAL A 193 -20.65 23.36 -10.62
N THR A 194 -20.01 24.03 -11.58
CA THR A 194 -19.48 25.40 -11.41
C THR A 194 -20.20 26.48 -12.26
N LEU A 195 -21.48 26.31 -12.58
CA LEU A 195 -22.20 27.26 -13.44
C LEU A 195 -22.73 28.52 -12.72
N SER A 196 -22.70 28.60 -11.39
CA SER A 196 -23.39 29.67 -10.65
C SER A 196 -22.52 30.76 -10.01
N SER A 197 -21.20 30.83 -10.27
CA SER A 197 -20.47 32.07 -9.99
C SER A 197 -19.20 32.24 -10.83
N VAL A 198 -19.23 33.25 -11.71
CA VAL A 198 -18.09 33.91 -12.36
C VAL A 198 -17.50 33.18 -13.57
N SER A 199 -17.99 33.61 -14.74
CA SER A 199 -17.25 33.90 -15.97
C SER A 199 -15.73 33.69 -15.92
N SER A 200 -15.20 32.94 -16.91
CA SER A 200 -13.80 32.62 -17.18
C SER A 200 -13.20 31.46 -16.36
N THR A 201 -13.14 30.29 -16.98
CA THR A 201 -12.16 29.26 -16.59
C THR A 201 -10.76 29.89 -16.56
N PRO A 202 -10.04 29.92 -15.43
CA PRO A 202 -8.63 30.24 -15.48
C PRO A 202 -7.96 29.08 -16.23
N HIS A 203 -7.30 29.36 -17.36
CA HIS A 203 -6.40 28.40 -18.04
C HIS A 203 -5.44 27.70 -17.06
N ASN A 204 -5.20 28.29 -15.89
CA ASN A 204 -4.38 27.79 -14.80
C ASN A 204 -4.88 26.46 -14.21
N ALA A 205 -6.18 26.29 -13.94
CA ALA A 205 -6.66 25.10 -13.22
C ALA A 205 -6.62 23.80 -14.06
N SER A 206 -6.74 23.92 -15.39
CA SER A 206 -6.53 22.78 -16.30
C SER A 206 -5.04 22.45 -16.42
N ARG A 207 -4.18 23.47 -16.49
CA ARG A 207 -2.73 23.29 -16.52
C ARG A 207 -2.22 22.62 -15.24
N VAL A 208 -2.67 23.07 -14.07
CA VAL A 208 -2.32 22.48 -12.77
C VAL A 208 -2.73 21.00 -12.70
N TYR A 209 -3.96 20.65 -13.12
CA TYR A 209 -4.40 19.25 -13.19
C TYR A 209 -3.48 18.40 -14.08
N THR A 210 -3.18 18.89 -15.28
CA THR A 210 -2.31 18.19 -16.24
C THR A 210 -0.90 18.03 -15.69
N SER A 211 -0.30 19.10 -15.15
CA SER A 211 1.03 19.07 -14.53
C SER A 211 1.09 18.11 -13.35
N TRP A 212 0.08 18.11 -12.48
CA TRP A 212 0.00 17.17 -11.35
C TRP A 212 -0.10 15.72 -11.83
N SER A 213 -0.93 15.46 -12.84
CA SER A 213 -1.08 14.11 -13.42
C SER A 213 0.24 13.62 -14.03
N LEU A 214 0.92 14.47 -14.81
CA LEU A 214 2.23 14.16 -15.39
C LEU A 214 3.29 13.92 -14.30
N LEU A 215 3.31 14.75 -13.25
CA LEU A 215 4.24 14.58 -12.14
C LEU A 215 4.05 13.22 -11.46
N CYS A 216 2.82 12.83 -11.11
CA CYS A 216 2.56 11.53 -10.50
C CYS A 216 2.99 10.37 -11.43
N ILE A 217 2.71 10.46 -12.73
CA ILE A 217 3.12 9.43 -13.71
C ILE A 217 4.64 9.32 -13.76
N ILE A 218 5.35 10.44 -13.88
CA ILE A 218 6.82 10.46 -13.94
C ILE A 218 7.42 9.91 -12.65
N VAL A 219 6.92 10.35 -11.49
CA VAL A 219 7.38 9.86 -10.18
C VAL A 219 7.20 8.35 -10.07
N TYR A 220 6.05 7.80 -10.49
CA TYR A 220 5.82 6.35 -10.47
C TYR A 220 6.75 5.59 -11.41
N ILE A 221 6.94 6.07 -12.64
CA ILE A 221 7.85 5.45 -13.62
C ILE A 221 9.28 5.45 -13.09
N VAL A 222 9.74 6.56 -12.50
CA VAL A 222 11.08 6.67 -11.91
C VAL A 222 11.23 5.70 -10.73
N HIS A 223 10.24 5.63 -9.83
CA HIS A 223 10.22 4.69 -8.70
C HIS A 223 10.35 3.23 -9.14
N VAL A 224 9.51 2.81 -10.08
CA VAL A 224 9.52 1.43 -10.62
C VAL A 224 10.83 1.15 -11.36
N SER A 225 11.32 2.09 -12.15
CA SER A 225 12.57 1.93 -12.89
C SER A 225 13.77 1.77 -11.95
N TYR A 226 13.85 2.60 -10.90
CA TYR A 226 14.90 2.52 -9.88
C TYR A 226 14.92 1.13 -9.21
N LEU A 227 13.78 0.66 -8.70
CA LEU A 227 13.68 -0.64 -8.02
C LEU A 227 13.83 -1.85 -8.95
N THR A 228 13.59 -1.66 -10.25
CA THR A 228 13.74 -2.74 -11.24
C THR A 228 15.19 -2.93 -11.67
N LEU A 229 15.94 -1.83 -11.83
CA LEU A 229 17.28 -1.81 -12.42
C LEU A 229 18.39 -2.17 -11.42
N LEU A 230 18.11 -2.10 -10.11
CA LEU A 230 19.09 -2.48 -9.10
C LEU A 230 19.28 -4.01 -9.04
N PRO A 231 20.50 -4.49 -8.72
CA PRO A 231 20.77 -5.93 -8.56
C PRO A 231 19.97 -6.58 -7.44
N ARG A 232 19.57 -5.79 -6.43
CA ARG A 232 18.73 -6.20 -5.30
C ARG A 232 17.64 -5.16 -5.09
N PHE A 233 16.47 -5.62 -4.66
CA PHE A 233 15.36 -4.73 -4.33
C PHE A 233 15.72 -3.88 -3.11
N ASP A 234 15.65 -2.55 -3.25
CA ASP A 234 15.90 -1.64 -2.12
C ASP A 234 14.61 -1.42 -1.33
N TYR A 235 14.37 -2.33 -0.39
CA TYR A 235 13.20 -2.28 0.50
C TYR A 235 13.17 -1.00 1.35
N THR A 236 14.34 -0.52 1.82
CA THR A 236 14.44 0.69 2.65
C THR A 236 13.95 1.91 1.89
N TYR A 237 14.42 2.08 0.65
CA TYR A 237 13.93 3.15 -0.24
C TYR A 237 12.44 3.01 -0.51
N ASN A 238 11.95 1.81 -0.84
CA ASN A 238 10.54 1.57 -1.11
C ASN A 238 9.66 1.97 0.09
N MET A 239 10.07 1.61 1.31
CA MET A 239 9.38 2.00 2.53
C MET A 239 9.37 3.51 2.72
N ALA A 240 10.52 4.18 2.57
CA ALA A 240 10.61 5.63 2.70
C ALA A 240 9.70 6.35 1.68
N PHE A 241 9.71 5.91 0.42
CA PHE A 241 8.85 6.45 -0.63
C PHE A 241 7.36 6.37 -0.26
N ASN A 242 6.90 5.18 0.14
CA ASN A 242 5.50 4.95 0.49
C ASN A 242 5.08 5.73 1.74
N LEU A 243 5.93 5.80 2.76
CA LEU A 243 5.66 6.57 3.98
C LEU A 243 5.55 8.07 3.68
N ILE A 244 6.43 8.64 2.86
CA ILE A 244 6.39 10.06 2.50
C ILE A 244 5.08 10.41 1.78
N ILE A 245 4.68 9.61 0.81
CA ILE A 245 3.45 9.83 0.05
C ILE A 245 2.22 9.59 0.94
N GLY A 246 2.21 8.51 1.71
CA GLY A 246 1.14 8.16 2.64
C GLY A 246 0.92 9.22 3.73
N PHE A 247 2.00 9.75 4.32
CA PHE A 247 1.88 10.83 5.30
C PHE A 247 1.47 12.16 4.65
N SER A 248 1.89 12.44 3.42
CA SER A 248 1.39 13.61 2.67
C SER A 248 -0.12 13.50 2.43
N HIS A 249 -0.61 12.31 2.06
CA HIS A 249 -2.04 12.03 1.94
C HIS A 249 -2.77 12.25 3.26
N ASN A 250 -2.26 11.68 4.36
CA ASN A 250 -2.89 11.79 5.68
C ASN A 250 -2.90 13.22 6.21
N ALA A 251 -1.84 13.99 5.97
CA ALA A 251 -1.76 15.39 6.36
C ALA A 251 -2.85 16.24 5.68
N LEU A 252 -3.11 16.00 4.38
CA LEU A 252 -4.17 16.69 3.65
C LEU A 252 -5.57 16.36 4.19
N TRP A 253 -5.82 15.09 4.51
CA TRP A 253 -7.10 14.68 5.12
C TRP A 253 -7.27 15.16 6.55
N LEU A 254 -6.18 15.28 7.32
CA LEU A 254 -6.21 15.89 8.64
C LEU A 254 -6.59 17.38 8.54
N ILE A 255 -5.99 18.12 7.59
CA ILE A 255 -6.35 19.52 7.32
C ILE A 255 -7.82 19.66 6.90
N TYR A 256 -8.34 18.73 6.08
CA TYR A 256 -9.76 18.67 5.73
C TYR A 256 -10.64 18.44 6.97
N ALA A 257 -10.19 17.59 7.90
CA ALA A 257 -10.91 17.22 9.12
C ALA A 257 -10.87 18.28 10.23
N LEU A 258 -10.02 19.31 10.17
CA LEU A 258 -9.94 20.38 11.18
C LEU A 258 -11.23 21.21 11.29
N PRO A 259 -11.67 21.62 12.49
CA PRO A 259 -12.87 22.45 12.68
C PRO A 259 -12.90 23.68 11.76
N THR A 260 -11.80 24.44 11.76
CA THR A 260 -11.52 25.54 10.83
C THR A 260 -10.55 25.06 9.76
N SER A 261 -11.05 24.69 8.59
CA SER A 261 -10.17 24.23 7.51
C SER A 261 -9.66 25.39 6.66
N VAL A 262 -8.38 25.35 6.32
CA VAL A 262 -7.76 26.32 5.39
C VAL A 262 -8.19 26.07 3.94
N VAL A 263 -8.59 24.84 3.62
CA VAL A 263 -9.14 24.44 2.31
C VAL A 263 -10.65 24.58 2.29
N ARG A 264 -11.20 24.98 1.14
CA ARG A 264 -12.65 24.98 0.92
C ARG A 264 -13.07 23.53 0.64
N ARG A 265 -13.95 22.96 1.47
CA ARG A 265 -14.36 21.54 1.34
C ARG A 265 -15.20 21.28 0.09
N PHE A 266 -16.07 22.23 -0.26
CA PHE A 266 -16.97 22.17 -1.41
C PHE A 266 -16.95 23.50 -2.17
N PRO A 267 -16.97 23.50 -3.51
CA PRO A 267 -16.78 24.72 -4.30
C PRO A 267 -17.77 25.84 -3.98
N THR A 268 -19.02 25.46 -3.73
CA THR A 268 -20.21 26.32 -3.56
C THR A 268 -20.47 26.75 -2.12
N GLN A 269 -19.72 26.22 -1.15
CA GLN A 269 -19.95 26.48 0.27
C GLN A 269 -18.88 27.39 0.89
N PRO A 270 -19.21 28.14 1.96
CA PRO A 270 -18.21 28.89 2.71
C PRO A 270 -17.19 27.95 3.38
N LYS A 271 -16.00 28.47 3.69
CA LYS A 271 -14.93 27.68 4.35
C LYS A 271 -15.35 27.12 5.72
N SER A 272 -16.30 27.78 6.39
CA SER A 272 -16.86 27.36 7.67
C SER A 272 -17.80 26.16 7.55
N TYR A 273 -18.31 25.84 6.35
CA TYR A 273 -19.21 24.71 6.16
C TYR A 273 -18.51 23.38 6.49
N ARG A 274 -19.10 22.64 7.42
CA ARG A 274 -18.57 21.40 7.97
C ARG A 274 -19.71 20.40 8.22
N PRO A 275 -19.97 19.50 7.26
CA PRO A 275 -20.89 18.39 7.46
C PRO A 275 -20.46 17.48 8.63
N SER A 276 -21.42 16.77 9.22
CA SER A 276 -21.19 15.85 10.35
C SER A 276 -20.20 14.72 10.01
N PHE A 277 -20.18 14.25 8.76
CA PHE A 277 -19.29 13.17 8.33
C PHE A 277 -17.81 13.57 8.20
N VAL A 278 -17.47 14.87 8.21
CA VAL A 278 -16.09 15.36 8.06
C VAL A 278 -15.16 14.76 9.13
N GLY A 279 -15.66 14.50 10.33
CA GLY A 279 -14.90 13.86 11.40
C GLY A 279 -14.40 12.45 11.05
N LYS A 280 -15.10 11.72 10.18
CA LYS A 280 -14.72 10.36 9.75
C LYS A 280 -13.39 10.35 9.00
N ALA A 281 -13.07 11.41 8.25
CA ALA A 281 -11.75 11.54 7.62
C ALA A 281 -10.63 11.64 8.68
N GLY A 282 -10.85 12.37 9.78
CA GLY A 282 -9.91 12.44 10.88
C GLY A 282 -9.74 11.10 11.60
N VAL A 283 -10.85 10.40 11.86
CA VAL A 283 -10.82 9.04 12.43
C VAL A 283 -10.06 8.08 11.52
N PHE A 284 -10.31 8.11 10.21
CA PHE A 284 -9.57 7.34 9.22
C PHE A 284 -8.06 7.63 9.29
N VAL A 285 -7.65 8.90 9.34
CA VAL A 285 -6.24 9.28 9.45
C VAL A 285 -5.60 8.70 10.72
N VAL A 286 -6.26 8.84 11.87
CA VAL A 286 -5.75 8.31 13.14
C VAL A 286 -5.60 6.79 13.08
N LEU A 287 -6.63 6.08 12.62
CA LEU A 287 -6.60 4.62 12.51
C LEU A 287 -5.56 4.14 11.50
N MET A 288 -5.44 4.79 10.34
CA MET A 288 -4.45 4.43 9.33
C MET A 288 -3.03 4.69 9.83
N THR A 289 -2.77 5.83 10.47
CA THR A 289 -1.47 6.12 11.07
C THR A 289 -1.12 5.12 12.18
N ALA A 290 -2.08 4.76 13.04
CA ALA A 290 -1.89 3.73 14.06
C ALA A 290 -1.58 2.36 13.41
N ALA A 291 -2.32 1.96 12.38
CA ALA A 291 -2.04 0.74 11.64
C ALA A 291 -0.62 0.75 11.08
N THR A 292 -0.19 1.83 10.39
CA THR A 292 1.17 1.96 9.84
C THR A 292 2.27 1.79 10.90
N THR A 293 2.01 2.03 12.18
CA THR A 293 3.03 1.74 13.23
C THR A 293 3.34 0.25 13.38
N LEU A 294 2.38 -0.65 13.08
CA LEU A 294 2.62 -2.09 13.11
C LEU A 294 3.67 -2.51 12.08
N GLU A 295 3.66 -1.88 10.91
CA GLU A 295 4.69 -2.07 9.88
C GLU A 295 6.09 -1.66 10.37
N LEU A 296 6.17 -0.67 11.26
CA LEU A 296 7.45 -0.16 11.77
C LEU A 296 7.96 -0.90 13.00
N PHE A 297 7.08 -1.53 13.78
CA PHE A 297 7.46 -2.24 15.00
C PHE A 297 8.08 -3.62 14.74
N ASP A 298 7.71 -4.28 13.63
CA ASP A 298 8.30 -5.54 13.14
C ASP A 298 8.64 -6.57 14.25
N PHE A 299 7.61 -7.03 14.97
CA PHE A 299 7.77 -8.01 16.05
C PHE A 299 7.56 -9.46 15.54
N PRO A 300 8.18 -10.47 16.19
CA PRO A 300 8.09 -11.87 15.75
C PRO A 300 6.67 -12.46 15.87
N PRO A 301 6.31 -13.45 15.03
CA PRO A 301 4.96 -13.96 14.93
C PRO A 301 4.50 -14.68 16.19
N TRP A 302 3.34 -14.27 16.70
CA TRP A 302 2.57 -14.99 17.69
C TRP A 302 2.11 -16.32 17.10
N GLY A 303 2.46 -17.40 17.80
CA GLY A 303 2.16 -18.77 17.36
C GLY A 303 2.75 -19.12 15.99
N ARG A 304 3.84 -18.44 15.56
CA ARG A 304 4.47 -18.60 14.23
C ARG A 304 3.54 -18.35 13.04
N ILE A 305 2.45 -17.62 13.24
CA ILE A 305 1.45 -17.34 12.20
C ILE A 305 1.14 -15.85 12.11
N ILE A 306 0.98 -15.14 13.24
CA ILE A 306 0.52 -13.74 13.28
C ILE A 306 1.65 -12.82 13.74
N ASP A 307 2.26 -12.08 12.82
CA ASP A 307 3.24 -11.04 13.10
C ASP A 307 2.67 -9.61 13.02
N ALA A 308 3.54 -8.62 13.19
CA ALA A 308 3.16 -7.21 13.08
C ALA A 308 2.61 -6.85 11.69
N HIS A 309 3.21 -7.40 10.63
CA HIS A 309 2.80 -7.14 9.25
C HIS A 309 1.39 -7.68 8.99
N SER A 310 1.10 -8.94 9.32
CA SER A 310 -0.25 -9.50 9.17
C SER A 310 -1.30 -8.73 9.99
N LEU A 311 -0.97 -8.18 11.18
CA LEU A 311 -1.88 -7.30 11.90
C LEU A 311 -2.11 -5.95 11.22
N TRP A 312 -1.11 -5.42 10.50
CA TRP A 312 -1.29 -4.25 9.62
C TRP A 312 -2.34 -4.56 8.54
N HIS A 313 -2.22 -5.72 7.86
CA HIS A 313 -3.24 -6.17 6.90
C HIS A 313 -4.62 -6.30 7.54
N LEU A 314 -4.72 -6.96 8.69
CA LEU A 314 -6.00 -7.13 9.38
C LEU A 314 -6.64 -5.79 9.73
N SER A 315 -5.84 -4.82 10.17
CA SER A 315 -6.31 -3.50 10.59
C SER A 315 -6.80 -2.67 9.41
N THR A 316 -6.14 -2.75 8.24
CA THR A 316 -6.46 -1.92 7.07
C THR A 316 -7.80 -2.29 6.42
N ALA A 317 -8.25 -3.55 6.53
CA ALA A 317 -9.52 -4.00 5.97
C ALA A 317 -10.76 -3.23 6.50
N PRO A 318 -11.05 -3.20 7.82
CA PRO A 318 -12.17 -2.40 8.34
C PRO A 318 -11.96 -0.89 8.16
N ILE A 319 -10.71 -0.42 8.16
CA ILE A 319 -10.39 0.99 7.88
C ILE A 319 -10.78 1.34 6.43
N ALA A 320 -10.57 0.45 5.46
CA ALA A 320 -10.98 0.64 4.08
C ALA A 320 -12.52 0.75 3.97
N MET A 321 -13.28 -0.05 4.70
CA MET A 321 -14.76 0.07 4.73
C MET A 321 -15.22 1.42 5.29
N LEU A 322 -14.59 1.89 6.38
CA LEU A 322 -14.82 3.24 6.92
C LEU A 322 -14.51 4.31 5.87
N TRP A 323 -13.40 4.15 5.13
CA TRP A 323 -12.99 5.06 4.08
C TRP A 323 -14.04 5.17 2.98
N TYR A 324 -14.54 4.05 2.48
CA TYR A 324 -15.60 4.04 1.47
C TYR A 324 -16.91 4.68 1.95
N THR A 325 -17.27 4.44 3.21
CA THR A 325 -18.43 5.10 3.83
C THR A 325 -18.29 6.61 3.81
N PHE A 326 -17.12 7.11 4.23
CA PHE A 326 -16.80 8.53 4.18
C PHE A 326 -16.84 9.08 2.74
N LEU A 327 -16.22 8.41 1.77
CA LEU A 327 -16.20 8.87 0.37
C LEU A 327 -17.60 8.98 -0.23
N ILE A 328 -18.50 8.05 0.11
CA ILE A 328 -19.88 8.05 -0.36
C ILE A 328 -20.66 9.19 0.29
N GLU A 329 -20.52 9.42 1.61
CA GLU A 329 -21.16 10.55 2.29
C GLU A 329 -20.65 11.89 1.77
N ASP A 330 -19.34 12.01 1.56
CA ASP A 330 -18.74 13.20 0.94
C ASP A 330 -19.33 13.47 -0.44
N ALA A 331 -19.42 12.45 -1.30
CA ALA A 331 -19.96 12.58 -2.66
C ALA A 331 -21.48 12.79 -2.73
N LEU A 332 -22.23 12.44 -1.69
CA LEU A 332 -23.69 12.60 -1.62
C LEU A 332 -24.13 13.89 -0.94
N ASP A 333 -23.21 14.66 -0.37
CA ASP A 333 -23.50 15.98 0.20
C ASP A 333 -24.19 16.88 -0.83
N GLY A 334 -25.23 17.59 -0.39
CA GLY A 334 -26.03 18.46 -1.27
C GLY A 334 -25.21 19.56 -1.96
N SER A 335 -24.06 19.92 -1.39
CA SER A 335 -23.15 20.94 -1.92
C SER A 335 -22.52 20.59 -3.27
N TRP A 336 -22.55 19.33 -3.68
CA TRP A 336 -22.12 18.90 -5.02
C TRP A 336 -23.16 19.11 -6.11
N ARG A 337 -24.43 19.33 -5.75
CA ARG A 337 -25.50 19.56 -6.72
C ARG A 337 -25.45 21.00 -7.18
N GLU A 338 -25.76 21.24 -8.46
CA GLU A 338 -26.03 22.60 -8.94
C GLU A 338 -27.13 23.21 -8.08
N GLN A 339 -26.86 24.37 -7.48
CA GLN A 339 -27.92 25.24 -7.03
C GLN A 339 -28.67 25.67 -8.29
N ARG A 340 -29.78 25.00 -8.59
CA ARG A 340 -30.79 25.56 -9.50
C ARG A 340 -31.32 26.80 -8.78
N LEU A 341 -30.79 27.96 -9.15
CA LEU A 341 -31.41 29.25 -8.85
C LEU A 341 -32.64 29.42 -9.73
#